data_AF-A0A7W6A9M5-F1
#
_entry.id   AF-A0A7W6A9M5-F1
#
_cell.length_a   1.000
_cell.length_b   1.000
_cell.length_c   1.000
_cell.angle_alpha   90.00
_cell.angle_beta   90.00
_cell.angle_gamma   90.00
#
_symmetry.space_group_name_H-M   'P 1'
#
loop_
_entity.id
_entity.type
_entity.pdbx_description
1 polymer ?
#
loop_
_entity_poly.entity_id
_entity_poly.type
_entity_poly.pdbx_seq_one_letter_code
_entity_poly.pdbx_strand_id
1 'polypeptide(L)'
;MYLWVPNALLPDGLEVLKAWGFQYKSNIIWHKLRKDGGSDGRGVGFYFRNVTEMLLFGVRGKGARTLAPGRSQVNYLGTRKREHSRKPDEQYDLIESCSPGPFLEMFARGVRPNWTTWGNQADEGYEPTWDTYAHNSAAQRRLALGGTR
;
A
#
# COMPACT_ATOMS: atom_id res chain seq x y z
N MET A 1 -2.31 -11.30 -4.55
CA MET A 1 -2.18 -9.97 -5.17
C MET A 1 -3.01 -8.99 -4.38
N TYR A 2 -2.37 -7.88 -4.00
CA TYR A 2 -3.03 -6.72 -3.42
C TYR A 2 -2.99 -5.61 -4.48
N LEU A 3 -4.14 -5.10 -4.90
CA LEU A 3 -4.25 -4.12 -5.99
C LEU A 3 -5.03 -2.90 -5.52
N TRP A 4 -4.36 -1.74 -5.46
CA TRP A 4 -5.02 -0.47 -5.18
C TRP A 4 -5.87 -0.02 -6.37
N VAL A 5 -7.13 0.32 -6.10
CA VAL A 5 -8.10 0.71 -7.14
C VAL A 5 -8.90 1.92 -6.67
N PRO A 6 -8.89 3.04 -7.44
CA PRO A 6 -9.82 4.14 -7.22
C PRO A 6 -11.26 3.65 -7.35
N ASN A 7 -12.19 4.21 -6.57
CA ASN A 7 -13.59 3.74 -6.54
C ASN A 7 -14.25 3.69 -7.93
N ALA A 8 -13.96 4.67 -8.79
CA ALA A 8 -14.50 4.73 -10.15
C ALA A 8 -13.97 3.64 -11.09
N LEU A 9 -12.82 3.03 -10.78
CA LEU A 9 -12.14 2.04 -11.63
C LEU A 9 -12.28 0.61 -11.07
N LEU A 10 -13.25 0.37 -10.18
CA LEU A 10 -13.51 -0.97 -9.64
C LEU A 10 -13.70 -2.03 -10.73
N PRO A 11 -14.51 -1.81 -11.78
CA PRO A 11 -14.66 -2.79 -12.85
C PRO A 11 -13.31 -3.12 -13.53
N ASP A 12 -12.53 -2.10 -13.86
CA ASP A 12 -11.22 -2.29 -14.50
C ASP A 12 -10.23 -3.03 -13.59
N GLY A 13 -10.21 -2.70 -12.30
CA GLY A 13 -9.37 -3.38 -11.31
C GLY A 13 -9.69 -4.87 -11.17
N LEU A 14 -10.97 -5.25 -11.27
CA LEU A 14 -11.40 -6.64 -11.28
C LEU A 14 -10.96 -7.36 -12.56
N GLU A 15 -11.07 -6.70 -13.71
CA GLU A 15 -10.57 -7.26 -14.98
C GLU A 15 -9.04 -7.41 -14.98
N VAL A 16 -8.28 -6.49 -14.35
CA VAL A 16 -6.82 -6.64 -14.17
C VAL A 16 -6.48 -7.86 -13.32
N LEU A 17 -7.14 -8.07 -12.17
CA LEU A 17 -6.94 -9.27 -11.36
C LEU A 17 -7.15 -10.53 -12.22
N LYS A 18 -8.27 -10.59 -12.93
CA LYS A 18 -8.65 -11.73 -13.78
C LYS A 18 -7.65 -11.96 -14.91
N ALA A 19 -7.28 -10.91 -15.64
CA ALA A 19 -6.33 -10.97 -16.76
C ALA A 19 -4.95 -11.47 -16.31
N TRP A 20 -4.53 -11.14 -15.08
CA TRP A 20 -3.25 -11.61 -14.51
C TRP A 20 -3.36 -12.99 -13.84
N GLY A 21 -4.52 -13.64 -13.96
CA GLY A 21 -4.78 -14.98 -13.45
C GLY A 21 -5.09 -15.05 -11.95
N PHE A 22 -5.45 -13.93 -11.33
CA PHE A 22 -5.88 -13.89 -9.93
C PHE A 22 -7.41 -13.92 -9.84
N GLN A 23 -7.93 -14.78 -8.97
CA GLN A 23 -9.33 -14.78 -8.59
C GLN A 23 -9.54 -13.78 -7.45
N TYR A 24 -10.41 -12.79 -7.66
CA TYR A 24 -10.86 -11.89 -6.60
C TYR A 24 -11.49 -12.66 -5.43
N LYS A 25 -11.19 -12.26 -4.20
CA LYS A 25 -11.74 -12.87 -2.98
C LYS A 25 -12.39 -11.88 -2.03
N SER A 26 -11.74 -10.75 -1.79
CA SER A 26 -12.23 -9.70 -0.90
C SER A 26 -11.49 -8.40 -1.18
N ASN A 27 -11.78 -7.36 -0.43
CA ASN A 27 -11.08 -6.08 -0.46
C ASN A 27 -10.84 -5.57 0.96
N ILE A 28 -9.95 -4.59 1.09
CA ILE A 28 -9.79 -3.76 2.28
C ILE A 28 -10.14 -2.33 1.88
N ILE A 29 -10.93 -1.64 2.71
CA ILE A 29 -11.29 -0.24 2.50
C ILE A 29 -10.33 0.64 3.28
N TRP A 30 -9.60 1.50 2.58
CA TRP A 30 -8.87 2.59 3.22
C TRP A 30 -9.79 3.80 3.35
N HIS A 31 -10.07 4.23 4.58
CA HIS A 31 -10.80 5.45 4.89
C HIS A 31 -9.82 6.56 5.28
N LYS A 32 -9.91 7.68 4.57
CA LYS A 32 -9.09 8.87 4.76
C LYS A 32 -9.69 9.72 5.87
N LEU A 33 -8.96 9.82 6.98
CA LEU A 33 -9.42 10.48 8.20
C LEU A 33 -8.87 11.91 8.34
N ARG A 34 -9.68 12.79 8.93
CA ARG A 34 -9.26 14.09 9.48
C ARG A 34 -8.61 13.90 10.87
N LYS A 35 -8.12 15.00 11.45
CA LYS A 35 -7.48 14.97 12.78
C LYS A 35 -8.43 14.48 13.89
N ASP A 36 -9.72 14.79 13.76
CA ASP A 36 -10.81 14.43 14.68
C ASP A 36 -11.39 13.02 14.42
N GLY A 37 -10.83 12.26 13.48
CA GLY A 37 -11.29 10.91 13.15
C GLY A 37 -12.50 10.86 12.21
N GLY A 38 -13.06 11.99 11.79
CA GLY A 38 -14.10 12.04 10.77
C GLY A 38 -13.54 11.90 9.34
N SER A 39 -14.43 11.74 8.36
CA SER A 39 -14.04 11.59 6.95
C SER A 39 -13.38 12.85 6.36
N ASP A 40 -12.33 12.66 5.56
CA ASP A 40 -11.66 13.73 4.80
C ASP A 40 -12.46 14.09 3.54
N GLY A 41 -13.46 14.96 3.70
CA GLY A 41 -14.38 15.42 2.65
C GLY A 41 -13.75 16.19 1.49
N ARG A 42 -12.44 16.36 1.47
CA ARG A 42 -11.68 17.03 0.39
C ARG A 42 -11.43 16.13 -0.83
N GLY A 43 -11.93 14.90 -0.82
CA GLY A 43 -11.86 14.00 -1.96
C GLY A 43 -12.51 14.59 -3.22
N VAL A 44 -11.90 14.37 -4.38
CA VAL A 44 -12.49 14.71 -5.69
C VAL A 44 -13.40 13.56 -6.14
N GLY A 45 -14.50 13.88 -6.83
CA GLY A 45 -15.41 12.91 -7.43
C GLY A 45 -16.65 13.60 -8.00
N PHE A 46 -17.14 13.10 -9.14
CA PHE A 46 -18.27 13.72 -9.86
C PHE A 46 -19.61 13.50 -9.16
N TYR A 47 -19.82 12.32 -8.57
CA TYR A 47 -21.08 11.96 -7.90
C TYR A 47 -20.98 12.05 -6.38
N PHE A 48 -19.87 11.56 -5.81
CA PHE A 48 -19.62 11.55 -4.37
C PHE A 48 -18.20 12.01 -4.05
N ARG A 49 -18.02 12.60 -2.88
CA ARG A 49 -16.69 12.95 -2.37
C ARG A 49 -15.95 11.66 -1.97
N ASN A 50 -14.86 11.35 -2.65
CA ASN A 50 -14.08 10.14 -2.39
C ASN A 50 -13.27 10.24 -1.10
N VAL A 51 -13.85 9.74 -0.01
CA VAL A 51 -13.18 9.62 1.30
C VAL A 51 -12.54 8.24 1.51
N THR A 52 -12.77 7.30 0.59
CA THR A 52 -12.20 5.95 0.61
C THR A 52 -11.41 5.61 -0.66
N GLU A 53 -10.53 4.63 -0.56
CA GLU A 53 -9.95 3.88 -1.69
C GLU A 53 -9.96 2.38 -1.37
N MET A 54 -10.01 1.53 -2.40
CA MET A 54 -10.05 0.08 -2.22
C MET A 54 -8.69 -0.55 -2.47
N LEU A 55 -8.32 -1.51 -1.62
CA LEU A 55 -7.25 -2.46 -1.87
C LEU A 55 -7.88 -3.82 -2.16
N LEU A 56 -7.97 -4.20 -3.43
CA LEU A 56 -8.50 -5.50 -3.83
C LEU A 56 -7.54 -6.61 -3.44
N PHE A 57 -8.07 -7.75 -3.01
CA PHE A 57 -7.31 -8.95 -2.71
C PHE A 57 -7.74 -10.10 -3.63
N GLY A 58 -6.77 -10.59 -4.41
CA GLY A 58 -6.93 -11.73 -5.29
C GLY A 58 -5.90 -12.81 -5.02
N VAL A 59 -6.28 -14.07 -5.22
CA VAL A 59 -5.41 -15.25 -5.04
C VAL A 59 -5.23 -16.01 -6.35
N ARG A 60 -4.11 -16.70 -6.50
CA ARG A 60 -3.81 -17.55 -7.67
C ARG A 60 -3.28 -18.89 -7.19
N GLY A 61 -3.73 -19.97 -7.82
CA GLY A 61 -3.34 -21.34 -7.45
C GLY A 61 -4.25 -21.98 -6.39
N LYS A 62 -4.10 -23.29 -6.23
CA LYS A 62 -4.91 -24.10 -5.31
C LYS A 62 -4.44 -23.90 -3.87
N GLY A 63 -5.38 -23.70 -2.95
CA GLY A 63 -5.07 -23.60 -1.51
C GLY A 63 -4.38 -22.31 -1.07
N ALA A 64 -4.27 -21.30 -1.95
CA ALA A 64 -3.72 -19.99 -1.60
C ALA A 64 -4.59 -19.32 -0.52
N ARG A 65 -4.03 -19.23 0.69
CA ARG A 65 -4.68 -18.67 1.87
C ARG A 65 -3.74 -17.67 2.55
N THR A 66 -4.32 -16.70 3.23
CA THR A 66 -3.59 -15.83 4.15
C THR A 66 -3.01 -16.65 5.31
N LEU A 67 -1.95 -16.12 5.90
CA LEU A 67 -1.37 -16.60 7.15
C LEU A 67 -2.36 -16.40 8.32
N ALA A 68 -2.05 -16.99 9.48
CA ALA A 68 -2.92 -16.93 10.66
C ALA A 68 -3.41 -15.51 11.03
N PRO A 69 -2.58 -14.43 10.97
CA PRO A 69 -3.04 -13.07 11.24
C PRO A 69 -4.18 -12.58 10.33
N GLY A 70 -4.26 -13.10 9.10
CA GLY A 70 -5.32 -12.75 8.16
C GLY A 70 -6.73 -13.18 8.60
N ARG A 71 -6.87 -14.03 9.64
CA ARG A 71 -8.16 -14.43 10.20
C ARG A 71 -8.78 -13.38 11.12
N SER A 72 -7.94 -12.57 11.77
CA SER A 72 -8.34 -11.47 12.66
C SER A 72 -8.22 -10.10 12.00
N GLN A 73 -7.52 -10.01 10.87
CA GLN A 73 -7.42 -8.77 10.10
C GLN A 73 -8.80 -8.34 9.57
N VAL A 74 -9.25 -7.17 9.99
CA VAL A 74 -10.48 -6.55 9.46
C VAL A 74 -10.23 -5.95 8.08
N ASN A 75 -11.30 -5.85 7.27
CA ASN A 75 -11.25 -5.27 5.93
C ASN A 75 -11.33 -3.74 5.93
N TYR A 76 -10.75 -3.09 6.93
CA TYR A 76 -10.80 -1.64 7.12
C TYR A 76 -9.46 -1.10 7.60
N LEU A 77 -9.04 0.01 6.99
CA LEU A 77 -7.85 0.75 7.37
C LEU A 77 -8.22 2.23 7.46
N GLY A 78 -8.24 2.81 8.67
CA GLY A 78 -8.53 4.22 8.88
C GLY A 78 -7.25 4.99 9.20
N THR A 79 -6.76 5.83 8.29
CA THR A 79 -5.53 6.62 8.54
C THR A 79 -5.69 8.04 8.06
N ARG A 80 -4.88 8.94 8.63
CA ARG A 80 -4.85 10.33 8.19
C ARG A 80 -4.24 10.42 6.78
N LYS A 81 -4.90 11.17 5.90
CA LYS A 81 -4.37 11.44 4.56
C LYS A 81 -3.02 12.14 4.67
N ARG A 82 -2.03 11.61 3.95
CA ARG A 82 -0.69 12.20 3.81
C ARG A 82 -0.61 13.01 2.50
N GLU A 83 0.58 13.20 1.96
CA GLU A 83 0.81 13.87 0.67
C GLU A 83 0.01 13.25 -0.49
N HIS A 84 -0.14 14.00 -1.59
CA HIS A 84 -1.00 13.62 -2.71
C HIS A 84 -0.62 12.23 -3.27
N SER A 85 -1.62 11.37 -3.48
CA SER A 85 -1.44 10.02 -4.04
C SER A 85 -0.64 9.03 -3.18
N ARG A 86 -0.24 9.39 -1.95
CA ARG A 86 0.46 8.47 -1.04
C ARG A 86 -0.52 7.53 -0.34
N LYS A 87 -0.33 6.22 -0.54
CA LYS A 87 -1.04 5.13 0.13
C LYS A 87 -0.57 4.98 1.59
N PRO A 88 -1.37 4.40 2.50
CA PRO A 88 -1.00 4.24 3.91
C PRO A 88 0.16 3.23 4.06
N ASP A 89 1.16 3.56 4.89
CA ASP A 89 2.27 2.63 5.15
C ASP A 89 1.80 1.39 5.93
N GLU A 90 0.71 1.52 6.66
CA GLU A 90 0.07 0.45 7.41
C GLU A 90 -0.34 -0.73 6.50
N GLN A 91 -0.42 -0.53 5.18
CA GLN A 91 -0.62 -1.60 4.21
C GLN A 91 0.50 -2.65 4.25
N TYR A 92 1.75 -2.26 4.53
CA TYR A 92 2.88 -3.17 4.42
C TYR A 92 2.89 -4.15 5.57
N ASP A 93 2.75 -3.68 6.81
CA ASP A 93 2.64 -4.54 7.99
C ASP A 93 1.44 -5.49 7.88
N LEU A 94 0.32 -5.00 7.32
CA LEU A 94 -0.84 -5.84 7.01
C LEU A 94 -0.47 -6.95 6.01
N ILE A 95 0.17 -6.61 4.89
CA ILE A 95 0.51 -7.58 3.84
C ILE A 95 1.54 -8.59 4.35
N GLU A 96 2.60 -8.13 5.01
CA GLU A 96 3.68 -8.96 5.54
C GLU A 96 3.21 -9.92 6.63
N SER A 97 2.28 -9.49 7.50
CA SER A 97 1.69 -10.36 8.51
C SER A 97 0.66 -11.35 7.94
N CYS A 98 -0.08 -10.95 6.91
CA CYS A 98 -1.18 -11.75 6.36
C CYS A 98 -0.78 -12.66 5.21
N SER A 99 0.36 -12.45 4.56
CA SER A 99 0.77 -13.20 3.37
C SER A 99 2.23 -13.65 3.44
N PRO A 100 2.56 -14.84 2.92
CA PRO A 100 3.94 -15.26 2.80
C PRO A 100 4.68 -14.45 1.72
N GLY A 101 5.97 -14.16 1.96
CA GLY A 101 6.87 -13.65 0.95
C GLY A 101 7.32 -14.73 -0.05
N PRO A 102 8.18 -14.37 -1.04
CA PRO A 102 8.77 -13.05 -1.25
C PRO A 102 7.76 -12.01 -1.75
N PHE A 103 8.06 -10.72 -1.50
CA PHE A 103 7.19 -9.60 -1.88
C PHE A 103 7.73 -8.80 -3.06
N LEU A 104 6.83 -8.38 -3.96
CA LEU A 104 7.10 -7.49 -5.09
C LEU A 104 6.10 -6.33 -5.06
N GLU A 105 6.59 -5.11 -5.13
CA GLU A 105 5.78 -3.91 -5.35
C GLU A 105 6.02 -3.36 -6.76
N MET A 106 4.95 -3.29 -7.55
CA MET A 106 4.96 -2.68 -8.88
C MET A 106 4.49 -1.22 -8.79
N PHE A 107 5.11 -0.36 -9.61
CA PHE A 107 4.89 1.09 -9.61
C PHE A 107 5.28 1.77 -8.28
N ALA A 108 6.22 1.14 -7.56
CA ALA A 108 6.76 1.65 -6.30
C ALA A 108 7.50 2.98 -6.51
N ARG A 109 7.51 3.80 -5.47
CA ARG A 109 8.34 5.01 -5.37
C ARG A 109 9.30 4.79 -4.19
N GLY A 110 10.57 4.52 -4.49
CA GLY A 110 11.59 4.17 -3.49
C GLY A 110 11.69 2.67 -3.16
N VAL A 111 12.55 2.35 -2.19
CA VAL A 111 12.88 0.98 -1.78
C VAL A 111 12.40 0.67 -0.36
N ARG A 112 12.00 -0.58 -0.12
CA ARG A 112 11.58 -1.09 1.20
C ARG A 112 12.29 -2.40 1.52
N PRO A 113 12.81 -2.59 2.76
CA PRO A 113 13.37 -3.87 3.19
C PRO A 113 12.37 -5.01 2.97
N ASN A 114 12.84 -6.19 2.58
CA ASN A 114 12.01 -7.39 2.29
C ASN A 114 11.14 -7.31 1.02
N TRP A 115 11.17 -6.20 0.28
CA TRP A 115 10.42 -6.02 -0.97
C TRP A 115 11.34 -5.86 -2.16
N THR A 116 11.07 -6.63 -3.21
CA THR A 116 11.55 -6.28 -4.55
C THR A 116 10.68 -5.14 -5.05
N THR A 117 11.28 -4.07 -5.58
CA THR A 117 10.54 -2.92 -6.10
C THR A 117 10.77 -2.78 -7.60
N TRP A 118 9.71 -2.48 -8.34
CA TRP A 118 9.77 -2.27 -9.78
C TRP A 118 8.96 -1.03 -10.13
N GLY A 119 9.60 -0.03 -10.74
CA GLY A 119 8.95 1.21 -11.16
C GLY A 119 9.92 2.16 -11.85
N ASN A 120 9.38 3.10 -12.62
CA ASN A 120 10.20 4.09 -13.35
C ASN A 120 10.92 5.10 -12.43
N GLN A 121 10.72 5.01 -11.12
CA GLN A 121 11.36 5.80 -10.07
C GLN A 121 11.91 4.88 -8.94
N ALA A 122 12.27 3.64 -9.30
CA ALA A 122 12.82 2.63 -8.40
C ALA A 122 14.34 2.48 -8.64
N ASP A 123 15.09 3.57 -8.47
CA ASP A 123 16.55 3.62 -8.55
C ASP A 123 17.19 3.85 -7.17
N GLU A 124 18.42 3.34 -6.98
CA GLU A 124 19.19 3.52 -5.74
C GLU A 124 19.54 5.00 -5.45
N GLY A 125 19.42 5.86 -6.47
CA GLY A 125 19.63 7.30 -6.41
C GLY A 125 18.39 8.12 -6.02
N TYR A 126 17.26 7.48 -5.67
CA TYR A 126 16.10 8.20 -5.18
C TYR A 126 16.37 8.80 -3.79
N GLU A 127 16.73 10.08 -3.77
CA GLU A 127 16.66 10.92 -2.58
C GLU A 127 15.27 11.59 -2.53
N PRO A 128 14.51 11.42 -1.42
CA PRO A 128 13.29 12.19 -1.23
C PRO A 128 13.63 13.68 -1.26
N THR A 129 13.06 14.45 -2.18
CA THR A 129 13.29 15.91 -2.25
C THR A 129 12.48 16.69 -1.21
N TRP A 130 12.03 16.03 -0.13
CA TRP A 130 11.18 16.60 0.91
C TRP A 130 11.46 15.96 2.28
N ASP A 131 11.21 16.71 3.35
CA ASP A 131 11.51 16.33 4.73
C ASP A 131 10.82 15.02 5.12
N THR A 132 11.61 13.95 5.14
CA THR A 132 11.21 12.65 5.69
C THR A 132 11.43 12.61 7.20
N TYR A 133 10.50 11.98 7.94
CA TYR A 133 10.63 11.71 9.38
C TYR A 133 11.92 10.95 9.72
N ALA A 134 12.40 11.13 10.96
CA ALA A 134 13.70 10.69 11.50
C ALA A 134 14.00 9.18 11.41
N HIS A 135 13.04 8.34 11.05
CA HIS A 135 13.19 6.88 10.91
C HIS A 135 12.89 6.42 9.48
N ASN A 136 13.69 6.88 8.53
CA ASN A 136 13.69 6.35 7.17
C ASN A 136 14.91 5.43 6.93
N SER A 137 14.87 4.64 5.87
CA SER A 137 15.95 3.73 5.44
C SER A 137 17.23 4.47 5.01
N ALA A 138 17.16 5.79 4.78
CA ALA A 138 18.34 6.64 4.59
C ALA A 138 19.03 6.99 5.93
N ALA A 139 18.28 7.20 7.00
CA ALA A 139 18.77 7.44 8.36
C ALA A 139 19.45 6.18 8.93
N GLN A 140 18.91 5.00 8.62
CA GLN A 140 19.55 3.72 8.98
C GLN A 140 20.87 3.49 8.21
N ARG A 141 20.95 3.89 6.92
CA ARG A 141 22.21 3.86 6.14
C ARG A 141 23.23 4.88 6.66
N ARG A 142 22.81 6.08 7.05
CA ARG A 142 23.69 7.11 7.67
C ARG A 142 24.25 6.67 9.01
N LEU A 143 23.46 5.99 9.85
CA LEU A 143 23.91 5.40 11.11
C LEU A 143 24.87 4.21 10.89
N ALA A 144 24.64 3.40 9.86
CA ALA A 144 25.52 2.26 9.52
C ALA A 144 26.88 2.69 8.92
N LEU A 145 26.95 3.86 8.28
CA LEU A 145 28.16 4.40 7.64
C LEU A 145 28.89 5.47 8.49
N GLY A 146 28.35 5.82 9.66
CA GLY A 146 28.74 7.02 10.42
C GLY A 146 29.49 6.77 11.73
N GLY A 147 30.24 5.69 11.85
CA GLY A 147 31.24 5.52 12.90
C GLY A 147 32.59 6.09 12.47
N THR A 148 33.07 7.13 13.17
CA THR A 148 34.32 7.91 12.99
C THR A 148 34.25 8.98 11.88
N ARG A 149 34.50 10.28 12.12
CA ARG A 149 35.06 11.04 13.26
C ARG A 149 34.23 12.29 13.53
#